data_AF-A0A0L7KYC4-F1
#
_entry.id   AF-A0A0L7KYC4-F1
#
_cell.length_a   1.000
_cell.length_b   1.000
_cell.length_c   1.000
_cell.angle_alpha   90.00
_cell.angle_beta   90.00
_cell.angle_gamma   90.00
#
_symmetry.space_group_name_H-M   'P 1'
#
loop_
_entity.id
_entity.type
_entity.pdbx_description
1 polymer ?
#
loop_
_entity_poly.entity_id
_entity_poly.type
_entity_poly.pdbx_seq_one_letter_code
_entity_poly.pdbx_strand_id
1 'polypeptide(L)'
;MEQGFTKANSSNLPRVDLLTLGEFLASNKDFCSAEFRNVKTTISSRPSYGDDAVSYVQLKRDGNLCIMKAKICPEHKVHAKLYGVTLIIDEVDEAVKSVECHDCVASQGGCKHAIAFLMWVHRRSEDPSCTSVECYWMKSKLSRVGNTLKYITSIDLSNGKPSLPSNSGVFEKFLEEGKKRKLNDCELLKYQKDYVCDTLERLSMHKLVLKYKEKSCDTFLKKIVLTDGDVIKVEEETRDQHQSYLWHEIRYGRVTASRAYEFSRCKTSDGTLIALIMGGKLPDTSAMKRGRMLEDKVRKTVSTRLGKKIQKCGLMLCKKYPMLAGSPDGICEANVIEIKCPISEKTLKNYVQNGKPTQKFYVQMQLQMYLTGLHKGYFCVADCNYSVNKNVDIISVTFDDKYVSDFIKVLVSSWKDNVYPLLYQSVF
;
A
#
# COMPACT_ATOMS: atom_id res chain seq x y z
N MET A 1 -12.26 16.18 -30.87
CA MET A 1 -11.31 15.71 -31.91
C MET A 1 -11.31 16.77 -32.98
N GLU A 2 -10.15 17.11 -33.51
CA GLU A 2 -10.03 18.18 -34.51
C GLU A 2 -10.45 17.66 -35.90
N GLN A 3 -10.95 18.54 -36.75
CA GLN A 3 -11.38 18.18 -38.10
C GLN A 3 -10.18 17.66 -38.90
N GLY A 4 -10.34 16.50 -39.55
CA GLY A 4 -9.27 15.85 -40.32
C GLY A 4 -8.28 15.00 -39.50
N PHE A 5 -8.45 14.89 -38.18
CA PHE A 5 -7.65 14.00 -37.33
C PHE A 5 -8.38 12.69 -37.03
N THR A 6 -7.61 11.62 -36.89
CA THR A 6 -8.09 10.29 -36.49
C THR A 6 -7.57 9.91 -35.10
N LYS A 7 -8.28 9.02 -34.40
CA LYS A 7 -7.83 8.53 -33.08
C LYS A 7 -6.56 7.71 -33.26
N ALA A 8 -5.55 7.98 -32.44
CA ALA A 8 -4.37 7.13 -32.41
C ALA A 8 -4.69 5.79 -31.73
N ASN A 9 -4.13 4.73 -32.28
CA ASN A 9 -4.17 3.37 -31.76
C ASN A 9 -2.86 2.64 -32.09
N SER A 10 -2.66 1.45 -31.54
CA SER A 10 -1.42 0.67 -31.76
C SER A 10 -1.12 0.34 -33.23
N SER A 11 -2.10 0.44 -34.13
CA SER A 11 -1.93 0.07 -35.55
C SER A 11 -1.74 1.26 -36.49
N ASN A 12 -1.80 2.51 -36.00
CA ASN A 12 -1.68 3.70 -36.85
C ASN A 12 -0.64 4.72 -36.39
N LEU A 13 0.11 4.42 -35.33
CA LEU A 13 1.24 5.23 -34.87
C LEU A 13 2.39 5.20 -35.89
N PRO A 14 3.08 6.34 -36.12
CA PRO A 14 4.33 6.35 -36.87
C PRO A 14 5.42 5.64 -36.07
N ARG A 15 6.36 5.01 -36.79
CA ARG A 15 7.54 4.40 -36.17
C ARG A 15 8.51 5.49 -35.72
N VAL A 16 8.96 5.42 -34.47
CA VAL A 16 10.04 6.27 -33.96
C VAL A 16 11.03 5.35 -33.27
N ASP A 17 12.14 5.05 -33.92
CA ASP A 17 13.18 4.19 -33.35
C ASP A 17 14.15 4.99 -32.46
N LEU A 18 15.05 4.26 -31.79
CA LEU A 18 16.03 4.84 -30.89
C LEU A 18 17.04 5.77 -31.59
N LEU A 19 17.34 5.54 -32.87
CA LEU A 19 18.29 6.34 -33.66
C LEU A 19 17.65 7.68 -34.03
N THR A 20 16.45 7.67 -34.59
CA THR A 20 15.63 8.86 -34.88
C THR A 20 15.47 9.74 -33.64
N LEU A 21 15.18 9.12 -32.49
CA LEU A 21 15.03 9.82 -31.22
C LEU A 21 16.35 10.46 -30.77
N GLY A 22 17.47 9.73 -30.87
CA GLY A 22 18.80 10.21 -30.51
C GLY A 22 19.25 11.39 -31.37
N GLU A 23 19.05 11.30 -32.69
CA GLU A 23 19.39 12.36 -33.65
C GLU A 23 18.59 13.64 -33.40
N PHE A 24 17.29 13.52 -33.16
CA PHE A 24 16.44 14.67 -32.85
C PHE A 24 16.85 15.38 -31.56
N LEU A 25 17.10 14.61 -30.48
CA LEU A 25 17.52 15.18 -29.20
C LEU A 25 18.92 15.80 -29.26
N ALA A 26 19.83 15.24 -30.05
CA ALA A 26 21.18 15.74 -30.22
C ALA A 26 21.23 17.04 -31.04
N SER A 27 20.39 17.15 -32.08
CA SER A 27 20.34 18.29 -33.00
C SER A 27 19.50 19.47 -32.50
N ASN A 28 18.54 19.22 -31.60
CA ASN A 28 17.63 20.26 -31.12
C ASN A 28 18.20 21.01 -29.90
N LYS A 29 18.45 22.32 -30.07
CA LYS A 29 19.04 23.21 -29.05
C LYS A 29 18.20 23.33 -27.78
N ASP A 30 16.88 23.15 -27.88
CA ASP A 30 15.96 23.24 -26.75
C ASP A 30 16.12 22.06 -25.77
N PHE A 31 16.61 20.91 -26.27
CA PHE A 31 16.78 19.69 -25.49
C PHE A 31 18.26 19.33 -25.25
N CYS A 32 19.17 19.94 -26.00
CA CYS A 32 20.61 19.71 -25.92
C CYS A 32 21.34 20.70 -24.99
N SER A 33 20.62 21.64 -24.35
CA SER A 33 21.16 22.62 -23.40
C SER A 33 21.59 21.97 -22.06
N ALA A 34 22.60 22.55 -21.40
CA ALA A 34 23.22 21.99 -20.19
C ALA A 34 22.23 21.81 -19.02
N GLU A 35 21.15 22.60 -18.96
CA GLU A 35 20.13 22.55 -17.91
C GLU A 35 19.21 21.31 -17.99
N PHE A 36 19.08 20.71 -19.18
CA PHE A 36 18.22 19.56 -19.41
C PHE A 36 18.97 18.23 -19.47
N ARG A 37 20.30 18.24 -19.57
CA ARG A 37 21.11 17.05 -19.90
C ARG A 37 21.07 15.89 -18.90
N ASN A 38 20.70 16.05 -17.61
CA ASN A 38 20.92 14.96 -16.65
C ASN A 38 19.77 14.59 -15.69
N VAL A 39 18.84 15.49 -15.34
CA VAL A 39 17.84 15.20 -14.29
C VAL A 39 16.39 15.30 -14.79
N LYS A 40 16.03 16.36 -15.52
CA LYS A 40 14.65 16.57 -15.99
C LYS A 40 14.27 15.64 -17.15
N THR A 41 15.17 15.40 -18.10
CA THR A 41 14.93 14.48 -19.23
C THR A 41 14.81 13.04 -18.74
N THR A 42 15.69 12.62 -17.81
CA THR A 42 15.66 11.29 -17.16
C THR A 42 14.42 11.04 -16.31
N ILE A 43 13.84 12.08 -15.71
CA ILE A 43 12.58 11.98 -14.94
C ILE A 43 11.37 11.97 -15.89
N SER A 44 11.42 12.76 -16.97
CA SER A 44 10.30 12.90 -17.93
C SER A 44 10.23 11.76 -18.94
N SER A 45 11.34 11.06 -19.18
CA SER A 45 11.40 9.85 -20.02
C SER A 45 10.93 8.59 -19.29
N ARG A 46 10.69 8.66 -17.97
CA ARG A 46 10.21 7.51 -17.19
C ARG A 46 8.88 7.00 -17.77
N PRO A 47 8.76 5.69 -18.05
CA PRO A 47 7.50 5.09 -18.49
C PRO A 47 6.34 5.42 -17.53
N SER A 48 6.61 5.41 -16.22
CA SER A 48 5.64 5.72 -15.17
C SER A 48 5.04 7.13 -15.25
N TYR A 49 5.75 8.11 -15.82
CA TYR A 49 5.22 9.47 -15.98
C TYR A 49 4.53 9.63 -17.34
N GLY A 50 5.21 9.27 -18.43
CA GLY A 50 4.66 9.45 -19.78
C GLY A 50 3.37 8.67 -20.01
N ASP A 51 3.30 7.41 -19.56
CA ASP A 51 2.14 6.55 -19.79
C ASP A 51 0.93 6.94 -18.94
N ASP A 52 1.18 7.61 -17.80
CA ASP A 52 0.13 8.06 -16.91
C ASP A 52 -0.34 9.48 -17.22
N ALA A 53 0.51 10.31 -17.85
CA ALA A 53 0.23 11.73 -18.12
C ALA A 53 -0.40 12.00 -19.49
N VAL A 54 -0.05 11.22 -20.52
CA VAL A 54 -0.56 11.40 -21.89
C VAL A 54 -2.03 10.98 -21.99
N SER A 55 -2.83 11.75 -22.73
CA SER A 55 -4.25 11.53 -22.99
C SER A 55 -4.66 12.01 -24.37
N TYR A 56 -5.77 11.49 -24.86
CA TYR A 56 -6.43 11.97 -26.08
C TYR A 56 -5.46 12.19 -27.26
N VAL A 57 -4.78 11.12 -27.67
CA VAL A 57 -3.85 11.16 -28.80
C VAL A 57 -4.60 11.01 -30.11
N GLN A 58 -4.36 11.93 -31.03
CA GLN A 58 -4.92 11.96 -32.39
C GLN A 58 -3.82 12.23 -33.41
N LEU A 59 -3.98 11.75 -34.64
CA LEU A 59 -3.03 11.96 -35.71
C LEU A 59 -3.71 12.27 -37.04
N LYS A 60 -3.02 13.05 -37.87
CA LYS A 60 -3.38 13.36 -39.26
C LYS A 60 -2.14 13.14 -40.12
N ARG A 61 -2.30 12.49 -41.27
CA ARG A 61 -1.26 12.41 -42.30
C ARG A 61 -1.50 13.48 -43.36
N ASP A 62 -0.44 14.19 -43.72
CA ASP A 62 -0.45 15.26 -44.71
C ASP A 62 0.80 15.09 -45.60
N GLY A 63 0.62 14.40 -46.73
CA GLY A 63 1.74 13.91 -47.54
C GLY A 63 2.65 12.98 -46.74
N ASN A 64 3.94 13.32 -46.64
CA ASN A 64 4.94 12.55 -45.91
C ASN A 64 4.94 12.82 -44.39
N LEU A 65 4.17 13.82 -43.94
CA LEU A 65 4.17 14.24 -42.54
C LEU A 65 3.03 13.61 -41.75
N CYS A 66 3.37 12.98 -40.63
CA CYS A 66 2.44 12.56 -39.60
C CYS A 66 2.40 13.60 -38.47
N ILE A 67 1.29 14.34 -38.40
CA ILE A 67 1.03 15.34 -37.37
C ILE A 67 0.25 14.68 -36.24
N MET A 68 0.89 14.51 -35.09
CA MET A 68 0.29 13.97 -33.88
C MET A 68 -0.01 15.07 -32.88
N LYS A 69 -1.18 15.01 -32.24
CA LYS A 69 -1.57 15.89 -31.15
C LYS A 69 -1.99 15.08 -29.95
N ALA A 70 -1.56 15.49 -28.77
CA ALA A 70 -1.96 14.90 -27.50
C ALA A 70 -2.33 15.96 -26.47
N LYS A 71 -3.08 15.53 -25.47
CA LYS A 71 -3.35 16.27 -24.25
C LYS A 71 -2.55 15.66 -23.11
N ILE A 72 -1.88 16.48 -22.31
CA ILE A 72 -1.01 16.01 -21.23
C ILE A 72 -1.46 16.59 -19.92
N CYS A 73 -1.59 15.73 -18.92
CA CYS A 73 -1.98 16.10 -17.58
C CYS A 73 -0.77 16.67 -16.80
N PRO A 74 -0.85 17.92 -16.28
CA PRO A 74 0.22 18.49 -15.49
C PRO A 74 0.30 17.81 -14.11
N GLU A 75 1.47 17.26 -13.81
CA GLU A 75 1.74 16.45 -12.61
C GLU A 75 1.39 17.15 -11.29
N HIS A 76 1.70 18.44 -11.16
CA HIS A 76 1.45 19.20 -9.93
C HIS A 76 0.03 19.76 -9.83
N LYS A 77 -0.79 19.63 -10.89
CA LYS A 77 -2.16 20.15 -10.97
C LYS A 77 -3.04 19.20 -11.77
N VAL A 78 -3.19 17.96 -11.30
CA VAL A 78 -3.84 16.86 -12.06
C VAL A 78 -5.30 17.11 -12.45
N HIS A 79 -5.95 18.12 -11.88
CA HIS A 79 -7.32 18.56 -12.20
C HIS A 79 -7.39 19.87 -13.02
N ALA A 80 -6.24 20.46 -13.37
CA ALA A 80 -6.19 21.67 -14.18
C ALA A 80 -6.37 21.35 -15.68
N LYS A 81 -6.49 22.41 -16.49
CA LYS A 81 -6.54 22.32 -17.96
C LYS A 81 -5.36 21.49 -18.48
N LEU A 82 -5.67 20.50 -19.31
CA LEU A 82 -4.66 19.66 -19.97
C LEU A 82 -3.86 20.49 -20.97
N TYR A 83 -2.56 20.24 -21.04
CA TYR A 83 -1.67 20.90 -21.98
C TYR A 83 -1.69 20.22 -23.34
N GLY A 84 -1.83 20.99 -24.41
CA GLY A 84 -1.67 20.52 -25.78
C GLY A 84 -0.20 20.35 -26.13
N VAL A 85 0.12 19.20 -26.73
CA VAL A 85 1.43 18.95 -27.35
C VAL A 85 1.22 18.49 -28.79
N THR A 86 2.01 19.03 -29.71
CA THR A 86 2.05 18.64 -31.12
C THR A 86 3.40 18.04 -31.44
N LEU A 87 3.41 16.90 -32.13
CA LEU A 87 4.60 16.20 -32.61
C LEU A 87 4.44 16.02 -34.12
N ILE A 88 5.47 16.38 -34.89
CA ILE A 88 5.49 16.23 -36.34
C ILE A 88 6.62 15.27 -36.70
N ILE A 89 6.28 14.18 -37.37
CA ILE A 89 7.20 13.14 -37.83
C ILE A 89 7.11 13.05 -39.34
N ASP A 90 8.25 12.94 -40.00
CA ASP A 90 8.36 12.59 -41.40
C ASP A 90 8.46 11.06 -41.52
N GLU A 91 7.43 10.43 -42.08
CA GLU A 91 7.35 8.97 -42.20
C GLU A 91 8.25 8.44 -43.34
N VAL A 92 8.74 9.28 -44.25
CA VAL A 92 9.63 8.88 -45.34
C VAL A 92 11.09 8.99 -44.93
N ASP A 93 11.46 10.11 -44.30
CA ASP A 93 12.81 10.33 -43.77
C ASP A 93 13.04 9.61 -42.42
N GLU A 94 12.01 8.97 -41.86
CA GLU A 94 11.98 8.41 -40.49
C GLU A 94 12.55 9.41 -39.46
N ALA A 95 12.17 10.68 -39.58
CA ALA A 95 12.76 11.80 -38.83
C ALA A 95 11.72 12.59 -38.03
N VAL A 96 11.99 12.86 -36.75
CA VAL A 96 11.18 13.79 -35.95
C VAL A 96 11.52 15.23 -36.38
N LYS A 97 10.55 15.99 -36.88
CA LYS A 97 10.77 17.37 -37.33
C LYS A 97 10.57 18.38 -36.19
N SER A 98 9.55 18.22 -35.35
CA SER A 98 9.32 19.09 -34.20
C SER A 98 8.46 18.46 -33.11
N VAL A 99 8.64 18.93 -31.87
CA VAL A 99 7.75 18.64 -30.74
C VAL A 99 7.53 19.90 -29.90
N GLU A 100 6.29 20.35 -29.81
CA GLU A 100 5.94 21.65 -29.22
C GLU A 100 4.81 21.51 -28.20
N CYS A 101 4.96 22.14 -27.04
CA CYS A 101 3.93 22.21 -26.02
C CYS A 101 3.36 23.64 -25.96
N HIS A 102 2.03 23.77 -26.04
CA HIS A 102 1.38 25.06 -26.28
C HIS A 102 0.90 25.78 -25.01
N ASP A 103 0.66 25.04 -23.93
CA ASP A 103 -0.01 25.56 -22.74
C ASP A 103 0.93 25.65 -21.51
N CYS A 104 2.22 25.36 -21.69
CA CYS A 104 3.22 25.31 -20.61
C CYS A 104 4.06 26.59 -20.55
N VAL A 105 4.36 27.09 -19.34
CA VAL A 105 5.24 28.27 -19.13
C VAL A 105 6.65 28.08 -19.71
N ALA A 106 7.11 26.83 -19.81
CA ALA A 106 8.42 26.47 -20.38
C ALA A 106 8.33 26.01 -21.85
N SER A 107 7.28 26.40 -22.59
CA SER A 107 7.06 25.99 -23.99
C SER A 107 8.19 26.36 -24.94
N GLN A 108 8.87 27.48 -24.69
CA GLN A 108 9.94 28.02 -25.55
C GLN A 108 11.34 27.41 -25.33
N GLY A 109 11.49 26.43 -24.44
CA GLY A 109 12.81 25.90 -24.07
C GLY A 109 12.81 24.42 -23.67
N GLY A 110 12.07 23.59 -24.40
CA GLY A 110 12.11 22.14 -24.21
C GLY A 110 11.43 21.66 -22.91
N CYS A 111 10.10 21.72 -22.85
CA CYS A 111 9.40 21.37 -21.61
C CYS A 111 9.31 19.85 -21.36
N LYS A 112 9.05 19.46 -20.10
CA LYS A 112 8.86 18.06 -19.71
C LYS A 112 7.72 17.35 -20.45
N HIS A 113 6.70 18.08 -20.87
CA HIS A 113 5.54 17.54 -21.57
C HIS A 113 5.86 17.15 -23.01
N ALA A 114 6.71 17.92 -23.69
CA ALA A 114 7.20 17.62 -25.04
C ALA A 114 8.02 16.34 -25.05
N ILE A 115 8.98 16.21 -24.12
CA ILE A 115 9.78 14.98 -23.93
C ILE A 115 8.91 13.78 -23.56
N ALA A 116 7.96 13.95 -22.64
CA ALA A 116 7.10 12.87 -22.22
C ALA A 116 6.26 12.30 -23.39
N PHE A 117 5.78 13.17 -24.28
CA PHE A 117 5.02 12.74 -25.46
C PHE A 117 5.91 12.05 -26.49
N LEU A 118 7.06 12.62 -26.81
CA LEU A 118 8.02 12.04 -27.75
C LEU A 118 8.47 10.64 -27.31
N MET A 119 8.86 10.50 -26.04
CA MET A 119 9.26 9.22 -25.45
C MET A 119 8.09 8.22 -25.38
N TRP A 120 6.86 8.71 -25.21
CA TRP A 120 5.66 7.87 -25.23
C TRP A 120 5.40 7.30 -26.64
N VAL A 121 5.54 8.11 -27.69
CA VAL A 121 5.37 7.66 -29.08
C VAL A 121 6.41 6.59 -29.45
N HIS A 122 7.69 6.83 -29.11
CA HIS A 122 8.76 5.85 -29.29
C HIS A 122 8.40 4.48 -28.68
N ARG A 123 8.06 4.43 -27.38
CA ARG A 123 7.70 3.18 -26.70
C ARG A 123 6.52 2.47 -27.37
N ARG A 124 5.42 3.19 -27.65
CA ARG A 124 4.22 2.59 -28.25
C ARG A 124 4.40 2.16 -29.70
N SER A 125 5.39 2.73 -30.40
CA SER A 125 5.75 2.31 -31.76
C SER A 125 6.62 1.06 -31.79
N GLU A 126 7.32 0.73 -30.70
CA GLU A 126 8.17 -0.47 -30.58
C GLU A 126 7.48 -1.65 -29.87
N ASP A 127 6.36 -1.43 -29.17
CA ASP A 127 5.60 -2.49 -28.52
C ASP A 127 5.04 -3.49 -29.57
N PRO A 128 5.24 -4.83 -29.41
CA PRO A 128 4.75 -5.81 -30.36
C PRO A 128 3.21 -5.83 -30.38
N SER A 129 2.62 -6.10 -31.55
CA SER A 129 1.16 -6.12 -31.71
C SER A 129 0.52 -7.21 -30.82
N CYS A 130 0.04 -6.81 -29.66
CA CYS A 130 -0.91 -7.57 -28.86
C CYS A 130 -2.12 -7.89 -29.74
N THR A 131 -2.76 -9.05 -29.59
CA THR A 131 -3.97 -9.46 -30.34
C THR A 131 -5.20 -8.54 -30.12
N SER A 132 -5.02 -7.40 -29.45
CA SER A 132 -6.01 -6.35 -29.19
C SER A 132 -5.46 -4.98 -29.58
N VAL A 133 -6.17 -4.25 -30.45
CA VAL A 133 -5.84 -2.86 -30.83
C VAL A 133 -6.06 -1.94 -29.62
N GLU A 134 -5.00 -1.32 -29.10
CA GLU A 134 -5.08 -0.42 -27.94
C GLU A 134 -5.50 0.98 -28.39
N CYS A 135 -6.51 1.58 -27.73
CA CYS A 135 -7.02 2.91 -28.06
C CYS A 135 -6.34 3.99 -27.20
N TYR A 136 -5.73 4.99 -27.85
CA TYR A 136 -5.03 6.10 -27.15
C TYR A 136 -5.87 7.37 -27.01
N TRP A 137 -7.15 7.30 -27.40
CA TRP A 137 -8.13 8.37 -27.19
C TRP A 137 -8.86 8.22 -25.85
N MET A 138 -8.13 8.33 -24.75
CA MET A 138 -8.68 8.18 -23.40
C MET A 138 -8.10 9.21 -22.42
N LYS A 139 -8.75 9.36 -21.25
CA LYS A 139 -8.25 10.21 -20.15
C LYS A 139 -6.95 9.65 -19.58
N SER A 140 -6.05 10.54 -19.17
CA SER A 140 -4.78 10.17 -18.55
C SER A 140 -5.01 9.49 -17.20
N LYS A 141 -4.16 8.54 -16.81
CA LYS A 141 -4.26 7.91 -15.49
C LYS A 141 -3.99 8.90 -14.36
N LEU A 142 -3.12 9.89 -14.56
CA LEU A 142 -2.87 10.97 -13.60
C LEU A 142 -4.13 11.78 -13.29
N SER A 143 -4.98 12.05 -14.29
CA SER A 143 -6.26 12.76 -14.07
C SER A 143 -7.29 11.96 -13.24
N ARG A 144 -7.02 10.66 -13.00
CA ARG A 144 -7.84 9.77 -12.16
C ARG A 144 -7.37 9.73 -10.70
N VAL A 145 -6.22 10.31 -10.38
CA VAL A 145 -5.76 10.48 -9.00
C VAL A 145 -6.80 11.35 -8.27
N GLY A 146 -7.35 10.84 -7.17
CA GLY A 146 -8.46 11.47 -6.43
C GLY A 146 -9.87 11.12 -6.94
N ASN A 147 -10.04 10.78 -8.23
CA ASN A 147 -11.34 10.41 -8.83
C ASN A 147 -11.60 8.91 -8.91
N THR A 148 -10.57 8.08 -8.65
CA THR A 148 -10.76 6.64 -8.59
C THR A 148 -11.46 6.34 -7.27
N LEU A 149 -12.79 6.17 -7.31
CA LEU A 149 -13.56 5.53 -6.24
C LEU A 149 -12.84 4.21 -5.90
N LYS A 150 -12.03 4.23 -4.84
CA LYS A 150 -11.33 3.04 -4.32
C LYS A 150 -12.34 2.04 -3.74
N TYR A 151 -13.56 2.50 -3.50
CA TYR A 151 -14.71 1.79 -2.99
C TYR A 151 -15.95 2.48 -3.59
N ILE A 152 -17.00 1.72 -3.88
CA ILE A 152 -18.32 2.27 -4.19
C ILE A 152 -18.96 2.62 -2.84
N THR A 153 -19.42 3.85 -2.64
CA THR A 153 -20.19 4.19 -1.43
C THR A 153 -21.61 3.63 -1.53
N SER A 154 -22.30 3.43 -0.40
CA SER A 154 -23.70 2.97 -0.44
C SER A 154 -24.63 3.90 -1.23
N ILE A 155 -24.28 5.19 -1.30
CA ILE A 155 -24.96 6.20 -2.10
C ILE A 155 -24.73 5.97 -3.60
N ASP A 156 -23.52 5.57 -4.00
CA ASP A 156 -23.18 5.30 -5.40
C ASP A 156 -23.74 3.96 -5.90
N LEU A 157 -24.09 3.03 -5.02
CA LEU A 157 -24.76 1.75 -5.36
C LEU A 157 -26.22 1.95 -5.80
N SER A 158 -26.82 3.10 -5.48
CA SER A 158 -28.22 3.39 -5.77
C SER A 158 -28.40 4.84 -6.21
N ASN A 159 -28.55 5.05 -7.53
CA ASN A 159 -29.04 6.32 -8.10
C ASN A 159 -30.54 6.54 -7.86
N GLY A 160 -31.22 5.59 -7.20
CA GLY A 160 -32.62 5.73 -6.86
C GLY A 160 -32.79 6.75 -5.74
N LYS A 161 -33.66 7.75 -5.95
CA LYS A 161 -34.24 8.49 -4.82
C LYS A 161 -34.89 7.44 -3.91
N PRO A 162 -34.62 7.42 -2.60
CA PRO A 162 -35.24 6.45 -1.70
C PRO A 162 -36.76 6.54 -1.88
N SER A 163 -37.37 5.46 -2.35
CA SER A 163 -38.80 5.38 -2.62
C SER A 163 -39.63 5.39 -1.34
N LEU A 164 -38.97 5.22 -0.20
CA LEU A 164 -39.55 5.22 1.12
C LEU A 164 -39.00 6.40 1.92
N PRO A 165 -39.83 7.06 2.75
CA PRO A 165 -39.35 8.06 3.68
C PRO A 165 -38.24 7.46 4.54
N SER A 166 -37.23 8.27 4.90
CA SER A 166 -36.15 7.88 5.82
C SER A 166 -36.69 7.75 7.25
N ASN A 167 -37.62 6.83 7.47
CA ASN A 167 -38.11 6.48 8.79
C ASN A 167 -37.36 5.25 9.30
N SER A 168 -36.85 5.33 10.53
CA SER A 168 -36.17 4.22 11.19
C SER A 168 -37.11 3.04 11.49
N GLY A 169 -38.42 3.18 11.25
CA GLY A 169 -39.42 2.19 11.66
C GLY A 169 -39.27 0.79 11.05
N VAL A 170 -38.83 0.65 9.79
CA VAL A 170 -38.56 -0.69 9.21
C VAL A 170 -37.34 -1.32 9.87
N PHE A 171 -36.32 -0.52 10.12
CA PHE A 171 -35.10 -0.95 10.78
C PHE A 171 -35.35 -1.32 12.25
N GLU A 172 -36.07 -0.48 13.00
CA GLU A 172 -36.47 -0.75 14.38
C GLU A 172 -37.29 -2.03 14.50
N LYS A 173 -38.30 -2.23 13.63
CA LYS A 173 -39.06 -3.48 13.57
C LYS A 173 -38.20 -4.68 13.23
N PHE A 174 -37.23 -4.52 12.31
CA PHE A 174 -36.27 -5.57 12.00
C PHE A 174 -35.40 -5.93 13.22
N LEU A 175 -34.94 -4.94 13.98
CA LEU A 175 -34.17 -5.16 15.21
C LEU A 175 -35.01 -5.85 16.29
N GLU A 176 -36.26 -5.43 16.50
CA GLU A 176 -37.19 -6.05 17.44
C GLU A 176 -37.49 -7.51 17.08
N GLU A 177 -37.83 -7.77 15.82
CA GLU A 177 -38.13 -9.11 15.34
C GLU A 177 -36.88 -10.00 15.33
N GLY A 178 -35.71 -9.43 15.01
CA GLY A 178 -34.42 -10.11 15.07
C GLY A 178 -34.06 -10.55 16.49
N LYS A 179 -34.29 -9.71 17.50
CA LYS A 179 -34.12 -10.07 18.92
C LYS A 179 -35.10 -11.18 19.33
N LYS A 180 -36.38 -11.05 18.96
CA LYS A 180 -37.41 -12.04 19.25
C LYS A 180 -37.05 -13.42 18.69
N ARG A 181 -36.46 -13.45 17.49
CA ARG A 181 -36.03 -14.68 16.81
C ARG A 181 -34.63 -15.16 17.20
N LYS A 182 -33.91 -14.45 18.07
CA LYS A 182 -32.51 -14.73 18.42
C LYS A 182 -31.64 -14.87 17.17
N LEU A 183 -31.75 -13.90 16.26
CA LEU A 183 -30.87 -13.81 15.10
C LEU A 183 -29.49 -13.34 15.57
N ASN A 184 -28.51 -14.24 15.49
CA ASN A 184 -27.14 -14.00 15.96
C ASN A 184 -26.18 -13.73 14.79
N ASP A 185 -26.57 -14.20 13.59
CA ASP A 185 -25.77 -14.22 12.37
C ASP A 185 -26.38 -13.32 11.30
N CYS A 186 -26.42 -12.03 11.60
CA CYS A 186 -26.83 -11.00 10.63
C CYS A 186 -25.86 -9.83 10.73
N GLU A 187 -25.25 -9.47 9.61
CA GLU A 187 -24.26 -8.38 9.54
C GLU A 187 -24.83 -7.05 10.07
N LEU A 188 -26.10 -6.74 9.79
CA LEU A 188 -26.75 -5.51 10.28
C LEU A 188 -26.88 -5.47 11.82
N LEU A 189 -27.06 -6.64 12.45
CA LEU A 189 -27.16 -6.75 13.90
C LEU A 189 -25.82 -6.52 14.59
N LYS A 190 -24.70 -6.90 13.95
CA LYS A 190 -23.34 -6.72 14.51
C LYS A 190 -23.00 -5.26 14.81
N TYR A 191 -23.62 -4.31 14.14
CA TYR A 191 -23.38 -2.87 14.32
C TYR A 191 -24.35 -2.20 15.31
N GLN A 192 -25.27 -2.96 15.92
CA GLN A 192 -26.17 -2.42 16.95
C GLN A 192 -25.48 -2.24 18.30
N LYS A 193 -25.97 -1.25 19.06
CA LYS A 193 -25.40 -0.86 20.37
C LYS A 193 -25.54 -1.96 21.42
N ASP A 194 -26.57 -2.78 21.29
CA ASP A 194 -26.96 -3.85 22.22
C ASP A 194 -26.65 -5.25 21.68
N TYR A 195 -25.89 -5.34 20.58
CA TYR A 195 -25.35 -6.61 20.12
C TYR A 195 -24.29 -7.10 21.11
N VAL A 196 -24.69 -8.08 21.93
CA VAL A 196 -23.78 -8.78 22.82
C VAL A 196 -23.12 -9.88 22.02
N CYS A 197 -21.96 -9.56 21.44
CA CYS A 197 -21.10 -10.56 20.85
C CYS A 197 -20.39 -11.33 21.98
N ASP A 198 -20.66 -12.64 22.10
CA ASP A 198 -19.91 -13.53 23.01
C ASP A 198 -18.49 -13.83 22.49
N THR A 199 -18.10 -13.24 21.35
CA THR A 199 -16.82 -13.49 20.70
C THR A 199 -15.74 -12.49 21.12
N LEU A 200 -14.49 -12.89 20.90
CA LEU A 200 -13.31 -12.06 21.10
C LEU A 200 -13.32 -10.76 20.27
N GLU A 201 -14.20 -10.65 19.26
CA GLU A 201 -14.39 -9.43 18.47
C GLU A 201 -14.79 -8.21 19.31
N ARG A 202 -15.38 -8.41 20.51
CA ARG A 202 -15.64 -7.29 21.44
C ARG A 202 -14.38 -6.52 21.83
N LEU A 203 -13.21 -7.13 21.64
CA LEU A 203 -11.90 -6.55 21.88
C LEU A 203 -11.36 -5.78 20.66
N SER A 204 -12.04 -5.80 19.51
CA SER A 204 -11.62 -5.01 18.34
C SER A 204 -11.75 -3.51 18.62
N MET A 205 -10.86 -2.71 18.04
CA MET A 205 -10.88 -1.27 18.29
C MET A 205 -12.19 -0.63 17.84
N HIS A 206 -12.76 -1.11 16.73
CA HIS A 206 -14.04 -0.62 16.23
C HIS A 206 -15.18 -0.88 17.23
N LYS A 207 -15.28 -2.10 17.76
CA LYS A 207 -16.31 -2.43 18.78
C LYS A 207 -16.09 -1.67 20.09
N LEU A 208 -14.85 -1.48 20.52
CA LEU A 208 -14.54 -0.70 21.71
C LEU A 208 -14.94 0.77 21.55
N VAL A 209 -14.64 1.39 20.41
CA VAL A 209 -15.05 2.78 20.12
C VAL A 209 -16.58 2.91 20.08
N LEU A 210 -17.27 1.98 19.41
CA LEU A 210 -18.74 1.89 19.41
C LEU A 210 -19.34 1.79 20.82
N LYS A 211 -18.73 0.95 21.66
CA LYS A 211 -19.18 0.70 23.03
C LYS A 211 -19.05 1.95 23.91
N TYR A 212 -17.88 2.60 23.90
CA TYR A 212 -17.58 3.67 24.85
C TYR A 212 -17.92 5.08 24.35
N LYS A 213 -17.97 5.29 23.03
CA LYS A 213 -18.34 6.57 22.38
C LYS A 213 -17.60 7.78 22.90
N GLU A 214 -16.35 7.57 23.24
CA GLU A 214 -15.56 8.55 23.97
C GLU A 214 -14.74 9.38 22.98
N LYS A 215 -14.98 10.70 22.91
CA LYS A 215 -14.23 11.54 21.97
C LYS A 215 -12.79 11.75 22.42
N SER A 216 -12.54 11.76 23.74
CA SER A 216 -11.20 11.90 24.29
C SER A 216 -10.42 10.59 24.23
N CYS A 217 -9.31 10.55 23.50
CA CYS A 217 -8.48 9.35 23.39
C CYS A 217 -7.98 8.85 24.76
N ASP A 218 -7.60 9.76 25.66
CA ASP A 218 -7.09 9.38 26.98
C ASP A 218 -8.16 8.75 27.86
N THR A 219 -9.37 9.30 27.84
CA THR A 219 -10.51 8.74 28.57
C THR A 219 -10.91 7.39 27.96
N PHE A 220 -10.85 7.26 26.64
CA PHE A 220 -11.15 6.01 25.93
C PHE A 220 -10.18 4.90 26.34
N LEU A 221 -8.87 5.16 26.30
CA LEU A 221 -7.85 4.18 26.66
C LEU A 221 -7.97 3.74 28.13
N LYS A 222 -8.33 4.65 29.04
CA LYS A 222 -8.58 4.32 30.46
C LYS A 222 -9.79 3.41 30.67
N LYS A 223 -10.78 3.44 29.78
CA LYS A 223 -11.98 2.59 29.85
C LYS A 223 -11.73 1.17 29.35
N ILE A 224 -10.68 0.94 28.55
CA ILE A 224 -10.34 -0.39 28.05
C ILE A 224 -9.63 -1.18 29.14
N VAL A 225 -10.21 -2.31 29.51
CA VAL A 225 -9.61 -3.28 30.43
C VAL A 225 -9.45 -4.60 29.69
N LEU A 226 -8.20 -5.03 29.51
CA LEU A 226 -7.86 -6.33 28.94
C LEU A 226 -7.40 -7.26 30.06
N THR A 227 -8.07 -8.39 30.22
CA THR A 227 -7.70 -9.42 31.20
C THR A 227 -6.64 -10.36 30.63
N ASP A 228 -5.91 -11.09 31.48
CA ASP A 228 -4.98 -12.13 31.02
C ASP A 228 -5.70 -13.22 30.23
N GLY A 229 -6.92 -13.59 30.64
CA GLY A 229 -7.77 -14.52 29.90
C GLY A 229 -8.13 -14.03 28.49
N ASP A 230 -8.36 -12.72 28.32
CA ASP A 230 -8.60 -12.13 26.99
C ASP A 230 -7.37 -12.28 26.09
N VAL A 231 -6.17 -11.95 26.61
CA VAL A 231 -4.93 -12.00 25.83
C VAL A 231 -4.61 -13.44 25.43
N ILE A 232 -4.74 -14.39 26.35
CA ILE A 232 -4.50 -15.82 26.08
C ILE A 232 -5.46 -16.33 25.01
N LYS A 233 -6.77 -16.07 25.15
CA LYS A 233 -7.76 -16.53 24.17
C LYS A 233 -7.56 -15.89 22.79
N VAL A 234 -7.23 -14.60 22.73
CA VAL A 234 -6.90 -13.95 21.44
C VAL A 234 -5.68 -14.58 20.82
N GLU A 235 -4.63 -14.86 21.59
CA GLU A 235 -3.45 -15.55 21.08
C GLU A 235 -3.83 -16.91 20.50
N GLU A 236 -4.52 -17.75 21.26
CA GLU A 236 -4.91 -19.11 20.87
C GLU A 236 -5.74 -19.14 19.58
N GLU A 237 -6.80 -18.33 19.50
CA GLU A 237 -7.75 -18.26 18.37
C GLU A 237 -7.15 -17.56 17.13
N THR A 238 -5.95 -16.99 17.24
CA THR A 238 -5.29 -16.29 16.14
C THR A 238 -3.94 -16.90 15.75
N ARG A 239 -3.64 -18.12 16.20
CA ARG A 239 -2.40 -18.87 15.83
C ARG A 239 -2.27 -19.17 14.34
N ASP A 240 -3.38 -19.21 13.60
CA ASP A 240 -3.38 -19.34 12.14
C ASP A 240 -3.11 -18.02 11.40
N GLN A 241 -2.90 -16.94 12.16
CA GLN A 241 -2.45 -15.63 11.70
C GLN A 241 -3.24 -15.12 10.48
N HIS A 242 -2.59 -15.04 9.31
CA HIS A 242 -3.16 -14.48 8.08
C HIS A 242 -4.42 -15.20 7.58
N GLN A 243 -4.66 -16.45 8.01
CA GLN A 243 -5.86 -17.23 7.67
C GLN A 243 -7.02 -16.98 8.66
N SER A 244 -6.74 -16.42 9.85
CA SER A 244 -7.75 -16.14 10.87
C SER A 244 -8.39 -14.77 10.60
N TYR A 245 -9.70 -14.75 10.41
CA TYR A 245 -10.48 -13.51 10.32
C TYR A 245 -10.30 -12.66 11.59
N LEU A 246 -10.39 -13.30 12.77
CA LEU A 246 -10.24 -12.64 14.06
C LEU A 246 -8.87 -11.95 14.18
N TRP A 247 -7.81 -12.55 13.63
CA TRP A 247 -6.48 -11.93 13.61
C TRP A 247 -6.48 -10.59 12.85
N HIS A 248 -7.20 -10.49 11.73
CA HIS A 248 -7.34 -9.23 10.99
C HIS A 248 -8.20 -8.23 11.76
N GLU A 249 -9.34 -8.67 12.29
CA GLU A 249 -10.28 -7.82 13.04
C GLU A 249 -9.64 -7.20 14.29
N ILE A 250 -8.88 -7.99 15.06
CA ILE A 250 -8.21 -7.49 16.27
C ILE A 250 -7.03 -6.58 15.91
N ARG A 251 -6.36 -6.77 14.76
CA ARG A 251 -5.28 -5.87 14.32
C ARG A 251 -5.80 -4.53 13.81
N TYR A 252 -7.06 -4.43 13.40
CA TYR A 252 -7.66 -3.19 12.94
C TYR A 252 -7.51 -2.08 14.00
N GLY A 253 -6.97 -0.94 13.58
CA GLY A 253 -6.72 0.21 14.45
C GLY A 253 -5.57 0.03 15.43
N ARG A 254 -4.85 -1.10 15.44
CA ARG A 254 -3.70 -1.35 16.32
C ARG A 254 -2.37 -1.24 15.58
N VAL A 255 -1.37 -0.66 16.24
CA VAL A 255 0.00 -0.67 15.75
C VAL A 255 0.62 -2.02 16.08
N THR A 256 0.98 -2.77 15.04
CA THR A 256 1.62 -4.08 15.21
C THR A 256 3.13 -3.97 15.26
N ALA A 257 3.80 -4.86 16.00
CA ALA A 257 5.27 -4.88 16.13
C ALA A 257 6.01 -4.76 14.78
N SER A 258 5.54 -5.49 13.76
CA SER A 258 6.10 -5.46 12.38
C SER A 258 6.04 -4.10 11.67
N ARG A 259 5.17 -3.19 12.11
CA ARG A 259 4.94 -1.86 11.53
C ARG A 259 5.35 -0.73 12.46
N ALA A 260 5.66 -1.02 13.71
CA ALA A 260 5.92 -0.01 14.72
C ALA A 260 7.10 0.92 14.37
N TYR A 261 8.18 0.38 13.79
CA TYR A 261 9.30 1.19 13.31
C TYR A 261 8.93 2.18 12.21
N GLU A 262 8.10 1.75 11.25
CA GLU A 262 7.62 2.63 10.18
C GLU A 262 6.67 3.68 10.75
N PHE A 263 5.82 3.27 11.69
CA PHE A 263 4.83 4.12 12.33
C PHE A 263 5.46 5.22 13.18
N SER A 264 6.49 4.91 13.97
CA SER A 264 7.19 5.90 14.80
C SER A 264 7.89 7.00 14.00
N ARG A 265 8.05 6.80 12.68
CA ARG A 265 8.69 7.74 11.75
C ARG A 265 7.67 8.39 10.81
N CYS A 266 6.41 7.98 10.89
CA CYS A 266 5.34 8.48 10.04
C CYS A 266 4.99 9.92 10.44
N LYS A 267 5.11 10.85 9.50
CA LYS A 267 4.73 12.25 9.69
C LYS A 267 3.39 12.62 9.06
N THR A 268 2.84 11.70 8.27
CA THR A 268 1.59 11.90 7.50
C THR A 268 0.44 11.18 8.20
N SER A 269 -0.63 11.91 8.50
CA SER A 269 -1.84 11.40 9.15
C SER A 269 -2.80 10.68 8.20
N ASP A 270 -2.63 10.83 6.88
CA ASP A 270 -3.49 10.31 5.82
C ASP A 270 -2.76 9.39 4.81
N GLY A 271 -1.56 8.92 5.17
CA GLY A 271 -0.71 8.12 4.30
C GLY A 271 -1.09 6.62 4.23
N THR A 272 -0.48 5.91 3.28
CA THR A 272 -0.67 4.46 3.08
C THR A 272 -0.50 3.66 4.37
N LEU A 273 0.47 4.01 5.22
CA LEU A 273 0.71 3.29 6.48
C LEU A 273 -0.48 3.38 7.44
N ILE A 274 -1.10 4.56 7.56
CA ILE A 274 -2.29 4.75 8.38
C ILE A 274 -3.46 3.95 7.80
N ALA A 275 -3.64 3.98 6.48
CA ALA A 275 -4.64 3.15 5.82
C ALA A 275 -4.45 1.65 6.11
N LEU A 276 -3.21 1.15 6.17
CA LEU A 276 -2.92 -0.25 6.53
C LEU A 276 -3.24 -0.57 7.99
N ILE A 277 -2.98 0.35 8.91
CA ILE A 277 -3.39 0.20 10.32
C ILE A 277 -4.92 0.18 10.43
N MET A 278 -5.60 0.96 9.59
CA MET A 278 -7.05 1.02 9.45
C MET A 278 -7.62 -0.07 8.51
N GLY A 279 -6.96 -1.23 8.41
CA GLY A 279 -7.49 -2.41 7.70
C GLY A 279 -7.29 -2.43 6.19
N GLY A 280 -6.53 -1.47 5.63
CA GLY A 280 -6.13 -1.47 4.23
C GLY A 280 -5.33 -2.72 3.87
N LYS A 281 -5.55 -3.25 2.65
CA LYS A 281 -4.86 -4.44 2.14
C LYS A 281 -3.72 -4.04 1.20
N LEU A 282 -2.56 -4.67 1.38
CA LEU A 282 -1.50 -4.65 0.36
C LEU A 282 -1.65 -5.85 -0.57
N PRO A 283 -1.31 -5.70 -1.86
CA PRO A 283 -1.13 -6.83 -2.75
C PRO A 283 -0.05 -7.77 -2.22
N ASP A 284 -0.27 -9.07 -2.38
CA ASP A 284 0.68 -10.09 -1.97
C ASP A 284 1.95 -10.02 -2.83
N THR A 285 3.08 -9.72 -2.20
CA THR A 285 4.38 -9.69 -2.88
C THR A 285 5.00 -11.08 -2.97
N SER A 286 5.92 -11.28 -3.91
CA SER A 286 6.71 -12.53 -4.01
C SER A 286 7.44 -12.88 -2.70
N ALA A 287 7.93 -11.86 -1.99
CA ALA A 287 8.61 -12.02 -0.71
C ALA A 287 7.67 -12.56 0.37
N MET A 288 6.44 -12.03 0.44
CA MET A 288 5.43 -12.49 1.38
C MET A 288 4.99 -13.93 1.10
N LYS A 289 4.76 -14.27 -0.18
CA LYS A 289 4.43 -15.65 -0.60
C LYS A 289 5.54 -16.63 -0.21
N ARG A 290 6.80 -16.29 -0.50
CA ARG A 290 7.97 -17.10 -0.12
C ARG A 290 8.05 -17.29 1.39
N GLY A 291 7.87 -16.22 2.17
CA GLY A 291 7.84 -16.25 3.63
C GLY A 291 6.88 -17.32 4.14
N ARG A 292 5.61 -17.23 3.76
CA ARG A 292 4.56 -18.18 4.19
C ARG A 292 4.85 -19.63 3.79
N MET A 293 5.41 -19.86 2.60
CA MET A 293 5.76 -21.22 2.15
C MET A 293 6.91 -21.85 2.94
N LEU A 294 7.87 -21.04 3.41
CA LEU A 294 9.10 -21.53 4.03
C LEU A 294 9.09 -21.46 5.55
N GLU A 295 8.27 -20.60 6.16
CA GLU A 295 8.26 -20.32 7.60
C GLU A 295 8.19 -21.60 8.44
N ASP A 296 7.26 -22.51 8.14
CA ASP A 296 7.11 -23.78 8.87
C ASP A 296 8.31 -24.72 8.71
N LYS A 297 8.96 -24.72 7.54
CA LYS A 297 10.17 -25.52 7.31
C LYS A 297 11.36 -24.93 8.08
N VAL A 298 11.54 -23.61 8.00
CA VAL A 298 12.60 -22.88 8.72
C VAL A 298 12.44 -23.04 10.22
N ARG A 299 11.21 -22.92 10.75
CA ARG A 299 10.90 -23.14 12.17
C ARG A 299 11.31 -24.54 12.63
N LYS A 300 11.05 -25.58 11.84
CA LYS A 300 11.52 -26.95 12.13
C LYS A 300 13.04 -27.03 12.17
N THR A 301 13.73 -26.45 11.19
CA THR A 301 15.20 -26.40 11.17
C THR A 301 15.77 -25.70 12.41
N VAL A 302 15.22 -24.54 12.78
CA VAL A 302 15.63 -23.79 13.97
C VAL A 302 15.34 -24.60 15.24
N SER A 303 14.18 -25.24 15.34
CA SER A 303 13.80 -26.10 16.47
C SER A 303 14.81 -27.24 16.66
N THR A 304 15.22 -27.91 15.59
CA THR A 304 16.26 -28.95 15.64
C THR A 304 17.63 -28.40 16.02
N ARG A 305 18.06 -27.28 15.42
CA ARG A 305 19.37 -26.66 15.71
C ARG A 305 19.49 -26.18 17.16
N LEU A 306 18.40 -25.64 17.73
CA LEU A 306 18.37 -25.20 19.11
C LEU A 306 18.14 -26.35 20.11
N GLY A 307 17.68 -27.52 19.65
CA GLY A 307 17.24 -28.59 20.53
C GLY A 307 15.99 -28.24 21.34
N LYS A 308 15.17 -27.29 20.85
CA LYS A 308 14.01 -26.72 21.58
C LYS A 308 12.75 -26.83 20.77
N LYS A 309 11.63 -27.19 21.40
CA LYS A 309 10.31 -27.17 20.77
C LYS A 309 9.83 -25.74 20.59
N ILE A 310 9.62 -25.33 19.34
CA ILE A 310 9.08 -24.00 19.00
C ILE A 310 7.58 -24.13 18.75
N GLN A 311 6.78 -23.42 19.54
CA GLN A 311 5.33 -23.37 19.39
C GLN A 311 4.95 -22.18 18.50
N LYS A 312 3.92 -22.36 17.65
CA LYS A 312 3.33 -21.25 16.90
C LYS A 312 2.68 -20.28 17.88
N CYS A 313 2.69 -18.99 17.54
CA CYS A 313 2.10 -17.95 18.36
C CYS A 313 1.10 -17.14 17.52
N GLY A 314 -0.05 -16.84 18.11
CA GLY A 314 -1.00 -15.89 17.57
C GLY A 314 -0.66 -14.46 17.96
N LEU A 315 -1.70 -13.62 18.03
CA LEU A 315 -1.58 -12.20 18.31
C LEU A 315 -1.57 -11.95 19.82
N MET A 316 -0.48 -11.37 20.32
CA MET A 316 -0.35 -10.84 21.67
C MET A 316 -0.82 -9.40 21.73
N LEU A 317 -1.71 -9.11 22.67
CA LEU A 317 -2.22 -7.75 22.95
C LEU A 317 -1.50 -7.13 24.14
N CYS A 318 -1.19 -5.83 24.06
CA CYS A 318 -0.63 -5.14 25.21
C CYS A 318 -1.75 -4.70 26.16
N LYS A 319 -1.78 -5.26 27.37
CA LYS A 319 -2.73 -4.86 28.41
C LYS A 319 -2.61 -3.38 28.79
N LYS A 320 -1.38 -2.88 28.94
CA LYS A 320 -1.09 -1.51 29.36
C LYS A 320 -1.34 -0.47 28.27
N TYR A 321 -1.12 -0.87 27.01
CA TYR A 321 -1.25 -0.01 25.84
C TYR A 321 -2.11 -0.72 24.78
N PRO A 322 -3.46 -0.73 24.94
CA PRO A 322 -4.36 -1.57 24.13
C PRO A 322 -4.28 -1.34 22.61
N MET A 323 -3.70 -0.23 22.17
CA MET A 323 -3.41 0.08 20.77
C MET A 323 -2.22 -0.67 20.18
N LEU A 324 -1.43 -1.37 21.00
CA LEU A 324 -0.25 -2.11 20.57
C LEU A 324 -0.53 -3.62 20.57
N ALA A 325 -0.05 -4.29 19.53
CA ALA A 325 -0.12 -5.73 19.40
C ALA A 325 1.09 -6.29 18.65
N GLY A 326 1.26 -7.60 18.66
CA GLY A 326 2.37 -8.25 17.96
C GLY A 326 2.20 -9.75 17.94
N SER A 327 2.72 -10.40 16.91
CA SER A 327 2.66 -11.85 16.78
C SER A 327 4.07 -12.31 16.46
N PRO A 328 4.79 -12.93 17.43
CA PRO A 328 6.02 -13.65 17.16
C PRO A 328 5.76 -14.80 16.18
N ASP A 329 6.76 -15.16 15.38
CA ASP A 329 6.70 -16.36 14.53
C ASP A 329 6.79 -17.65 15.37
N GLY A 330 7.24 -17.56 16.62
CA GLY A 330 7.06 -18.62 17.59
C GLY A 330 7.58 -18.26 18.97
N ILE A 331 7.33 -19.15 19.93
CA ILE A 331 7.87 -19.05 21.28
C ILE A 331 8.49 -20.41 21.63
N CYS A 332 9.67 -20.40 22.23
CA CYS A 332 10.29 -21.59 22.81
C CYS A 332 10.86 -21.27 24.18
N GLU A 333 10.44 -22.04 25.19
CA GLU A 333 10.81 -21.80 26.60
C GLU A 333 10.54 -20.33 26.97
N ALA A 334 11.59 -19.55 27.24
CA ALA A 334 11.53 -18.12 27.57
C ALA A 334 12.06 -17.21 26.44
N ASN A 335 12.00 -17.65 25.17
CA ASN A 335 12.50 -16.88 24.03
C ASN A 335 11.43 -16.70 22.94
N VAL A 336 11.34 -15.48 22.40
CA VAL A 336 10.59 -15.22 21.16
C VAL A 336 11.40 -15.65 19.93
N ILE A 337 10.71 -16.10 18.89
CA ILE A 337 11.29 -16.46 17.60
C ILE A 337 10.71 -15.53 16.54
N GLU A 338 11.59 -14.93 15.74
CA GLU A 338 11.22 -14.13 14.56
C GLU A 338 11.99 -14.69 13.35
N ILE A 339 11.28 -15.07 12.30
CA ILE A 339 11.79 -15.75 11.12
C ILE A 339 11.73 -14.82 9.91
N LYS A 340 12.81 -14.78 9.12
CA LYS A 340 12.85 -14.09 7.82
C LYS A 340 13.37 -15.02 6.74
N CYS A 341 12.69 -14.99 5.59
CA CYS A 341 12.99 -15.83 4.44
C CYS A 341 13.29 -14.96 3.20
N PRO A 342 14.50 -14.38 3.09
CA PRO A 342 14.90 -13.55 1.95
C PRO A 342 14.80 -14.30 0.61
N ILE A 343 14.48 -13.55 -0.45
CA ILE A 343 14.51 -14.07 -1.84
C ILE A 343 15.93 -14.02 -2.40
N SER A 344 16.70 -12.98 -2.07
CA SER A 344 18.05 -12.74 -2.58
C SER A 344 18.96 -12.16 -1.51
N GLU A 345 20.27 -12.14 -1.78
CA GLU A 345 21.26 -11.48 -0.91
C GLU A 345 20.94 -10.00 -0.66
N LYS A 346 20.37 -9.30 -1.65
CA LYS A 346 19.92 -7.91 -1.46
C LYS A 346 18.82 -7.82 -0.40
N THR A 347 17.88 -8.76 -0.40
CA THR A 347 16.83 -8.83 0.63
C THR A 347 17.39 -9.24 1.99
N LEU A 348 18.39 -10.13 2.02
CA LEU A 348 19.09 -10.51 3.24
C LEU A 348 19.71 -9.30 3.95
N LYS A 349 20.38 -8.41 3.20
CA LYS A 349 20.97 -7.16 3.72
C LYS A 349 19.94 -6.17 4.29
N ASN A 350 18.65 -6.32 3.95
CA ASN A 350 17.58 -5.52 4.55
C ASN A 350 17.16 -6.07 5.93
N TYR A 351 17.38 -7.36 6.19
CA TYR A 351 17.08 -8.01 7.46
C TYR A 351 18.24 -7.89 8.44
N VAL A 352 19.47 -8.13 7.97
CA VAL A 352 20.68 -8.18 8.80
C VAL A 352 21.76 -7.27 8.22
N GLN A 353 22.39 -6.48 9.08
CA GLN A 353 23.58 -5.69 8.76
C GLN A 353 24.60 -5.89 9.87
N ASN A 354 25.86 -6.15 9.50
CA ASN A 354 26.97 -6.37 10.44
C ASN A 354 26.65 -7.42 11.53
N GLY A 355 26.01 -8.53 11.13
CA GLY A 355 25.63 -9.62 12.04
C GLY A 355 24.49 -9.30 13.02
N LYS A 356 23.83 -8.14 12.87
CA LYS A 356 22.71 -7.73 13.73
C LYS A 356 21.44 -7.46 12.91
N PRO A 357 20.23 -7.66 13.49
CA PRO A 357 19.00 -7.25 12.82
C PRO A 357 19.02 -5.75 12.52
N THR A 358 18.49 -5.33 11.37
CA THR A 358 18.32 -3.90 11.10
C THR A 358 17.32 -3.29 12.08
N GLN A 359 17.36 -1.95 12.23
CA GLN A 359 16.57 -1.24 13.24
C GLN A 359 15.08 -1.60 13.21
N LYS A 360 14.52 -1.82 12.02
CA LYS A 360 13.12 -2.23 11.85
C LYS A 360 12.81 -3.55 12.56
N PHE A 361 13.64 -4.57 12.35
CA PHE A 361 13.43 -5.90 12.94
C PHE A 361 13.87 -5.95 14.40
N TYR A 362 14.88 -5.16 14.79
CA TYR A 362 15.22 -4.96 16.19
C TYR A 362 14.02 -4.43 16.98
N VAL A 363 13.38 -3.35 16.52
CA VAL A 363 12.14 -2.81 17.13
C VAL A 363 11.03 -3.84 17.18
N GLN A 364 10.83 -4.59 16.09
CA GLN A 364 9.80 -5.62 16.03
C GLN A 364 10.00 -6.67 17.14
N MET A 365 11.23 -7.18 17.30
CA MET A 365 11.55 -8.15 18.34
C MET A 365 11.45 -7.56 19.73
N GLN A 366 11.92 -6.33 19.93
CA GLN A 366 11.83 -5.62 21.21
C GLN A 366 10.37 -5.47 21.67
N LEU A 367 9.47 -5.12 20.77
CA LEU A 367 8.03 -5.05 21.07
C LEU A 367 7.40 -6.42 21.29
N GLN A 368 7.78 -7.45 20.50
CA GLN A 368 7.31 -8.81 20.74
C GLN A 368 7.73 -9.31 22.13
N MET A 369 8.98 -9.12 22.53
CA MET A 369 9.50 -9.43 23.87
C MET A 369 8.73 -8.70 24.98
N TYR A 370 8.44 -7.41 24.78
CA TYR A 370 7.60 -6.63 25.71
C TYR A 370 6.20 -7.21 25.87
N LEU A 371 5.56 -7.58 24.75
CA LEU A 371 4.19 -8.12 24.73
C LEU A 371 4.10 -9.49 25.40
N THR A 372 5.13 -10.32 25.25
CA THR A 372 5.19 -11.66 25.84
C THR A 372 5.76 -11.67 27.26
N GLY A 373 6.34 -10.56 27.73
CA GLY A 373 7.08 -10.52 29.00
C GLY A 373 8.38 -11.34 28.99
N LEU A 374 8.96 -11.58 27.80
CA LEU A 374 10.19 -12.36 27.66
C LEU A 374 11.39 -11.44 27.48
N HIS A 375 12.56 -11.85 27.96
CA HIS A 375 13.76 -11.00 27.95
C HIS A 375 14.79 -11.35 26.87
N LYS A 376 14.51 -12.37 26.05
CA LYS A 376 15.39 -12.86 25.00
C LYS A 376 14.59 -13.32 23.79
N GLY A 377 15.24 -13.30 22.63
CA GLY A 377 14.68 -13.82 21.40
C GLY A 377 15.74 -14.22 20.39
N TYR A 378 15.33 -15.02 19.42
CA TYR A 378 16.17 -15.43 18.30
C TYR A 378 15.63 -14.87 16.99
N PHE A 379 16.45 -14.06 16.34
CA PHE A 379 16.22 -13.60 14.97
C PHE A 379 16.80 -14.63 14.01
N CYS A 380 15.93 -15.35 13.32
CA CYS A 380 16.27 -16.48 12.48
C CYS A 380 16.14 -16.07 11.01
N VAL A 381 17.24 -16.06 10.28
CA VAL A 381 17.24 -15.63 8.87
C VAL A 381 17.67 -16.79 7.99
N ALA A 382 16.73 -17.29 7.19
CA ALA A 382 17.00 -18.37 6.27
C ALA A 382 17.88 -17.88 5.10
N ASP A 383 18.71 -18.76 4.57
CA ASP A 383 19.46 -18.49 3.36
C ASP A 383 18.50 -18.26 2.17
N CYS A 384 18.89 -17.41 1.22
CA CYS A 384 18.20 -17.29 -0.07
C CYS A 384 18.09 -18.64 -0.81
N ASN A 385 19.05 -19.54 -0.59
CA ASN A 385 19.08 -20.91 -1.10
C ASN A 385 18.62 -21.97 -0.09
N TYR A 386 17.86 -21.57 0.95
CA TYR A 386 17.37 -22.47 2.01
C TYR A 386 16.71 -23.75 1.48
N SER A 387 16.00 -23.69 0.35
CA SER A 387 15.39 -24.88 -0.27
C SER A 387 16.38 -26.00 -0.51
N VAL A 388 17.64 -25.67 -0.82
CA VAL A 388 18.74 -26.61 -1.11
C VAL A 388 19.55 -26.88 0.16
N ASN A 389 20.09 -25.83 0.78
CA ASN A 389 21.12 -25.99 1.82
C ASN A 389 20.58 -26.10 3.25
N LYS A 390 19.30 -25.80 3.48
CA LYS A 390 18.66 -25.76 4.81
C LYS A 390 19.39 -24.87 5.84
N ASN A 391 20.14 -23.87 5.39
CA ASN A 391 20.90 -22.99 6.27
C ASN A 391 20.04 -21.84 6.82
N VAL A 392 20.21 -21.59 8.11
CA VAL A 392 19.52 -20.53 8.84
C VAL A 392 20.50 -19.91 9.84
N ASP A 393 20.71 -18.61 9.74
CA ASP A 393 21.48 -17.85 10.71
C ASP A 393 20.58 -17.53 11.91
N ILE A 394 21.08 -17.77 13.12
CA ILE A 394 20.33 -17.56 14.36
C ILE A 394 21.07 -16.50 15.17
N ILE A 395 20.47 -15.33 15.30
CA ILE A 395 21.05 -14.18 16.01
C ILE A 395 20.28 -13.99 17.31
N SER A 396 20.99 -14.05 18.45
CA SER A 396 20.39 -13.79 19.76
C SER A 396 20.18 -12.29 19.96
N VAL A 397 19.01 -11.90 20.44
CA VAL A 397 18.64 -10.52 20.78
C VAL A 397 18.16 -10.50 22.22
N THR A 398 18.66 -9.55 23.01
CA THR A 398 18.25 -9.34 24.41
C THR A 398 17.30 -8.16 24.50
N PHE A 399 16.32 -8.25 25.40
CA PHE A 399 15.38 -7.18 25.67
C PHE A 399 16.08 -5.94 26.23
N ASP A 400 15.72 -4.78 25.71
CA ASP A 400 16.22 -3.47 26.13
C ASP A 400 15.05 -2.64 26.67
N ASP A 401 14.89 -2.70 28.00
CA ASP A 401 13.76 -2.08 28.71
C ASP A 401 13.70 -0.56 28.51
N LYS A 402 14.85 0.11 28.57
CA LYS A 402 14.95 1.56 28.40
C LYS A 402 14.54 1.95 26.98
N TYR A 403 15.10 1.26 25.98
CA TYR A 403 14.78 1.50 24.59
C TYR A 403 13.28 1.31 24.30
N VAL A 404 12.71 0.19 24.73
CA VAL A 404 11.29 -0.14 24.52
C VAL A 404 10.37 0.87 25.18
N SER A 405 10.67 1.24 26.43
CA SER A 405 9.89 2.20 27.19
C SER A 405 9.82 3.56 26.49
N ASP A 406 10.94 4.06 25.97
CA ASP A 406 10.98 5.32 25.24
C ASP A 406 10.31 5.20 23.87
N PHE A 407 10.50 4.07 23.19
CA PHE A 407 9.88 3.82 21.89
C PHE A 407 8.35 3.74 21.98
N ILE A 408 7.81 3.07 23.00
CA ILE A 408 6.37 2.97 23.24
C ILE A 408 5.75 4.34 23.48
N LYS A 409 6.41 5.26 24.20
CA LYS A 409 5.91 6.63 24.39
C LYS A 409 5.68 7.32 23.06
N VAL A 410 6.61 7.17 22.12
CA VAL A 410 6.48 7.71 20.74
C VAL A 410 5.28 7.08 20.04
N LEU A 411 5.15 5.74 20.07
CA LEU A 411 4.03 5.05 19.43
C LEU A 411 2.68 5.49 20.00
N VAL A 412 2.57 5.61 21.32
CA VAL A 412 1.34 6.00 22.01
C VAL A 412 0.95 7.42 21.61
N SER A 413 1.90 8.37 21.64
CA SER A 413 1.62 9.75 21.20
C SER A 413 1.17 9.79 19.75
N SER A 414 1.94 9.18 18.83
CA SER A 414 1.60 9.18 17.41
C SER A 414 0.26 8.48 17.12
N TRP A 415 -0.11 7.45 17.87
CA TRP A 415 -1.39 6.76 17.70
C TRP A 415 -2.58 7.63 18.11
N LYS A 416 -2.46 8.36 19.24
CA LYS A 416 -3.48 9.31 19.69
C LYS A 416 -3.74 10.39 18.64
N ASP A 417 -2.69 10.87 17.99
CA ASP A 417 -2.78 11.99 17.05
C ASP A 417 -3.26 11.56 15.67
N ASN A 418 -2.87 10.36 15.20
CA ASN A 418 -3.04 9.97 13.80
C ASN A 418 -4.06 8.84 13.56
N VAL A 419 -4.28 7.96 14.54
CA VAL A 419 -5.12 6.75 14.34
C VAL A 419 -6.44 6.89 15.06
N TYR A 420 -6.43 7.35 16.32
CA TYR A 420 -7.65 7.47 17.11
C TYR A 420 -8.72 8.39 16.48
N PRO A 421 -8.38 9.57 15.93
CA PRO A 421 -9.38 10.44 15.31
C PRO A 421 -10.11 9.75 14.16
N LEU A 422 -9.38 8.97 13.35
CA LEU A 422 -9.94 8.20 12.24
C LEU A 422 -10.79 7.03 12.73
N LEU A 423 -10.37 6.33 13.80
CA LEU A 423 -11.18 5.29 14.43
C LEU A 423 -12.51 5.85 14.94
N TYR A 424 -12.48 7.00 15.62
CA TYR A 424 -13.67 7.64 16.13
C TYR A 424 -14.62 8.09 15.00
N GLN A 425 -14.09 8.75 13.96
CA GLN A 425 -14.85 9.17 12.77
C GLN A 425 -15.37 8.00 11.92
N SER A 426 -14.71 6.83 11.96
CA SER A 426 -15.21 5.64 11.24
C SER A 426 -16.51 5.09 11.83
N VAL A 427 -16.89 5.55 13.02
CA VAL A 427 -18.06 5.09 13.76
C VAL A 427 -19.15 6.16 13.88
N PHE A 428 -18.76 7.44 13.98
CA PHE A 428 -19.65 8.57 14.30
C PHE A 428 -19.60 9.71 13.30
#